data_AF-A0A9W4A3S0-F1
#
_entry.id   AF-A0A9W4A3S0-F1
#
_cell.length_a   1.000
_cell.length_b   1.000
_cell.length_c   1.000
_cell.angle_alpha   90.00
_cell.angle_beta   90.00
_cell.angle_gamma   90.00
#
_symmetry.space_group_name_H-M   'P 1'
#
loop_
_entity.id
_entity.type
_entity.pdbx_description
1 polymer ?
#
loop_
_entity_poly.entity_id
_entity_poly.type
_entity_poly.pdbx_seq_one_letter_code
_entity_poly.pdbx_strand_id
1 'polypeptide(L)'
;MHSGEFLNFQVGPGKNNDKTFGTECLDTLRPGELCIRELGYFSLEDLDQLDQRGTYYISRLKLNTNVYMKNPNPEYFKNGAIKKQSEYIQIDVKQTLKQLHPEKYLN
;
A
#
# COMPACT_ATOMS: atom_id res chain seq x y z
N MET A 1 -17.91 -2.78 -26.57
CA MET A 1 -16.83 -3.78 -26.63
C MET A 1 -15.67 -3.19 -25.85
N HIS A 2 -15.29 -3.75 -24.70
CA HIS A 2 -14.16 -3.24 -23.92
C HIS A 2 -12.89 -3.95 -24.41
N SER A 3 -11.92 -3.17 -24.89
CA SER A 3 -10.58 -3.65 -25.27
C SER A 3 -9.58 -3.32 -24.16
N GLY A 4 -8.52 -4.11 -24.05
CA GLY A 4 -7.40 -3.86 -23.14
C GLY A 4 -6.08 -4.16 -23.81
N GLU A 5 -5.04 -3.40 -23.47
CA GLU A 5 -3.67 -3.61 -23.93
C GLU A 5 -2.82 -4.15 -22.78
N PHE A 6 -2.02 -5.16 -23.06
CA PHE A 6 -1.04 -5.67 -22.10
C PHE A 6 0.22 -4.81 -22.17
N LEU A 7 0.59 -4.18 -21.05
CA LEU A 7 1.79 -3.34 -20.97
C LEU A 7 3.08 -4.19 -20.98
N ASN A 8 3.08 -5.33 -20.31
CA ASN A 8 4.26 -6.18 -20.17
C ASN A 8 3.85 -7.65 -20.00
N PHE A 9 4.53 -8.56 -20.71
CA PHE A 9 4.38 -10.01 -20.57
C PHE A 9 5.78 -10.64 -20.55
N GLN A 10 6.13 -11.25 -19.42
CA GLN A 10 7.44 -11.88 -19.24
C GLN A 10 7.26 -13.30 -18.72
N VAL A 11 7.98 -14.23 -19.33
CA VAL A 11 8.02 -15.65 -18.94
C VAL A 11 9.44 -15.97 -18.52
N GLY A 12 9.63 -16.28 -17.24
CA GLY A 12 10.92 -16.63 -16.67
C GLY A 12 11.10 -18.16 -16.49
N PRO A 13 12.32 -18.62 -16.19
CA PRO A 13 12.64 -20.05 -16.01
C PRO A 13 12.06 -20.68 -14.73
N GLY A 14 11.23 -19.96 -13.97
CA GLY A 14 10.59 -20.45 -12.74
C GLY A 14 11.55 -20.69 -11.56
N LYS A 15 12.80 -20.21 -11.64
CA LYS A 15 13.83 -20.40 -10.60
C LYS A 15 13.91 -19.26 -9.58
N ASN A 16 13.35 -18.11 -9.92
CA ASN A 16 13.37 -16.91 -9.08
C ASN A 16 12.04 -16.79 -8.33
N ASN A 17 12.09 -16.28 -7.10
CA ASN A 17 10.87 -16.00 -6.32
C ASN A 17 10.14 -14.80 -6.92
N ASP A 18 8.81 -14.87 -6.98
CA ASP A 18 7.91 -13.80 -7.44
C ASP A 18 8.15 -12.46 -6.73
N LYS A 19 8.68 -12.46 -5.50
CA LYS A 19 9.07 -11.22 -4.80
C LYS A 19 10.09 -10.41 -5.61
N THR A 20 11.16 -11.05 -6.09
CA THR A 20 12.24 -10.36 -6.83
C THR A 20 11.72 -9.84 -8.17
N PHE A 21 10.89 -10.64 -8.85
CA PHE A 21 10.24 -10.23 -10.09
C PHE A 21 9.27 -9.05 -9.89
N GLY A 22 8.57 -9.01 -8.76
CA GLY A 22 7.72 -7.90 -8.36
C GLY A 22 8.51 -6.59 -8.30
N THR A 23 9.65 -6.60 -7.61
CA THR A 23 10.53 -5.43 -7.50
C THR A 23 11.08 -5.01 -8.86
N GLU A 24 11.55 -5.94 -9.69
CA GLU A 24 12.06 -5.63 -11.05
C GLU A 24 10.98 -4.99 -11.96
N CYS A 25 9.72 -5.41 -11.84
CA CYS A 25 8.59 -4.79 -12.55
C CYS A 25 8.23 -3.39 -12.04
N LEU A 26 8.73 -2.91 -10.89
CA LEU A 26 8.46 -1.54 -10.43
C LEU A 26 9.03 -0.48 -11.39
N ASP A 27 10.18 -0.78 -12.01
CA ASP A 27 10.87 0.17 -12.89
C ASP A 27 10.13 0.43 -14.20
N THR A 28 9.18 -0.44 -14.57
CA THR A 28 8.36 -0.23 -15.77
C THR A 28 7.14 0.64 -15.52
N LEU A 29 6.78 0.92 -14.26
CA LEU A 29 5.58 1.67 -13.92
C LEU A 29 5.75 3.17 -14.14
N ARG A 30 4.72 3.79 -14.71
CA ARG A 30 4.64 5.23 -14.95
C ARG A 30 3.65 5.89 -13.98
N PRO A 31 3.83 7.19 -13.65
CA PRO A 31 2.87 7.90 -12.82
C PRO A 31 1.43 7.76 -13.32
N GLY A 32 0.50 7.49 -12.39
CA GLY A 32 -0.92 7.26 -12.69
C GLY A 32 -1.30 5.81 -13.04
N GLU A 33 -0.33 4.90 -13.23
CA GLU A 33 -0.63 3.49 -13.45
C GLU A 33 -1.00 2.76 -12.16
N LEU A 34 -1.84 1.73 -12.28
CA LEU A 34 -2.27 0.88 -11.17
C LEU A 34 -1.51 -0.45 -11.17
N CYS A 35 -0.80 -0.71 -10.08
CA CYS A 35 -0.13 -1.98 -9.83
C CYS A 35 -1.02 -2.91 -8.99
N ILE A 36 -1.38 -4.07 -9.55
CA ILE A 36 -2.12 -5.13 -8.85
C ILE A 36 -1.22 -6.36 -8.76
N ARG A 37 -0.93 -6.83 -7.55
CA ARG A 37 -0.12 -8.03 -7.34
C ARG A 37 -0.70 -8.98 -6.31
N GLU A 38 -0.59 -10.28 -6.57
CA GLU A 38 -0.92 -11.34 -5.62
C GLU A 38 0.36 -12.03 -5.12
N LEU A 39 1.14 -11.34 -4.29
CA LEU A 39 2.38 -11.88 -3.71
C LEU A 39 2.21 -12.46 -2.30
N GLY A 40 0.97 -12.53 -1.80
CA GLY A 40 0.65 -12.97 -0.44
C GLY A 40 1.02 -11.99 0.68
N TYR A 41 1.92 -11.02 0.44
CA TYR A 41 2.35 -10.00 1.40
C TYR A 41 2.68 -8.66 0.72
N PHE A 42 2.49 -7.55 1.43
CA PHE A 42 2.97 -6.23 1.03
C PHE A 42 4.42 -6.01 1.48
N SER A 43 5.18 -5.23 0.73
CA SER A 43 6.54 -4.78 1.08
C SER A 43 6.51 -3.27 1.33
N LEU A 44 6.95 -2.81 2.50
CA LEU A 44 7.00 -1.36 2.79
C LEU A 44 7.93 -0.62 1.82
N GLU A 45 9.02 -1.26 1.41
CA GLU A 45 9.95 -0.73 0.41
C GLU A 45 9.28 -0.59 -0.97
N ASP A 46 8.51 -1.59 -1.41
CA ASP A 46 7.78 -1.50 -2.68
C ASP A 46 6.69 -0.43 -2.60
N LEU A 47 6.00 -0.31 -1.46
CA LEU A 47 4.97 0.72 -1.26
C LEU A 47 5.54 2.14 -1.32
N ASP A 48 6.68 2.38 -0.67
CA ASP A 48 7.40 3.66 -0.73
C ASP A 48 7.85 3.98 -2.16
N GLN A 49 8.39 2.98 -2.85
CA GLN A 49 8.79 3.09 -4.25
C GLN A 49 7.63 3.38 -5.22
N LEU A 50 6.45 2.84 -4.97
CA LEU A 50 5.24 3.09 -5.76
C LEU A 50 4.71 4.51 -5.50
N ASP A 51 4.73 4.95 -4.24
CA ASP A 51 4.32 6.30 -3.82
C ASP A 51 5.22 7.38 -4.43
N GLN A 52 6.54 7.21 -4.33
CA GLN A 52 7.54 8.13 -4.92
C GLN A 52 7.39 8.26 -6.45
N ARG A 53 6.90 7.22 -7.13
CA ARG A 53 6.64 7.22 -8.58
C ARG A 53 5.25 7.76 -8.94
N GLY A 54 4.40 8.12 -7.97
CA GLY A 54 3.03 8.58 -8.22
C GLY A 54 2.15 7.50 -8.83
N THR A 55 2.39 6.24 -8.48
CA THR A 55 1.63 5.08 -8.99
C THR A 55 0.61 4.63 -7.95
N TYR A 56 -0.49 4.03 -8.41
CA TYR A 56 -1.50 3.43 -7.53
C TYR A 56 -1.18 1.96 -7.29
N TYR A 57 -1.63 1.44 -6.15
CA TYR A 57 -1.43 0.03 -5.82
C TYR A 57 -2.64 -0.58 -5.11
N ILE A 58 -2.89 -1.86 -5.37
CA ILE A 58 -3.82 -2.69 -4.59
C ILE A 58 -3.02 -3.88 -4.06
N SER A 59 -2.99 -4.00 -2.73
CA SER A 59 -2.34 -5.13 -2.04
C SER A 59 -3.26 -5.74 -0.99
N ARG A 60 -3.15 -7.06 -0.80
CA ARG A 60 -3.79 -7.76 0.31
C ARG A 60 -3.05 -7.42 1.61
N LEU A 61 -3.77 -6.97 2.63
CA LEU A 61 -3.24 -6.85 3.99
C LEU A 61 -3.40 -8.19 4.72
N LYS A 62 -2.37 -8.59 5.46
CA LYS A 62 -2.42 -9.80 6.30
C LYS A 62 -3.37 -9.56 7.48
N LEU A 63 -4.18 -10.55 7.84
CA LEU A 63 -5.21 -10.39 8.88
C LEU A 63 -4.68 -9.99 10.26
N ASN A 64 -3.43 -10.30 10.57
CA ASN A 64 -2.78 -9.95 11.84
C ASN A 64 -1.94 -8.66 11.76
N THR A 65 -2.12 -7.85 10.70
CA THR A 65 -1.48 -6.54 10.59
C THR A 65 -2.27 -5.50 11.37
N ASN A 66 -1.62 -4.81 12.31
CA ASN A 66 -2.17 -3.63 12.96
C ASN A 66 -1.85 -2.40 12.11
N VAL A 67 -2.88 -1.60 11.82
CA VAL A 67 -2.73 -0.35 11.10
C VAL A 67 -2.90 0.80 12.08
N TYR A 68 -2.01 1.79 11.98
CA TYR A 68 -2.00 2.95 12.85
C TYR A 68 -2.00 4.23 12.02
N MET A 69 -2.65 5.26 12.54
CA MET A 69 -2.56 6.61 12.04
C MET A 69 -1.79 7.47 13.04
N LYS A 70 -1.01 8.42 12.53
CA LYS A 70 -0.34 9.41 13.39
C LYS A 70 -1.39 10.18 14.18
N ASN A 71 -1.21 10.26 15.49
CA ASN A 71 -2.14 11.00 16.34
C ASN A 71 -1.98 12.51 16.09
N PRO A 72 -3.03 13.25 15.67
CA PRO A 72 -2.95 14.70 15.53
C PRO A 72 -2.74 15.42 16.87
N ASN A 73 -3.13 14.79 17.99
CA ASN A 73 -3.06 15.34 19.34
C ASN A 73 -2.37 14.35 20.30
N PRO A 74 -1.05 14.13 20.19
CA PRO A 74 -0.33 13.23 21.09
C PRO A 74 -0.20 13.85 22.50
N GLU A 75 -0.01 13.01 23.50
CA GLU A 75 0.30 13.42 24.86
C GLU A 75 1.80 13.64 25.04
N TYR A 76 2.15 14.54 25.96
CA TYR A 76 3.53 14.89 26.26
C TYR A 76 3.83 14.70 27.75
N PHE A 77 5.08 14.35 28.06
CA PHE A 77 5.60 14.44 29.43
C PHE A 77 5.85 15.91 29.80
N LYS A 78 6.05 16.20 31.09
CA LYS A 78 6.35 17.56 31.58
C LYS A 78 7.60 18.18 30.93
N ASN A 79 8.52 17.36 30.44
CA ASN A 79 9.73 17.79 29.75
C ASN A 79 9.54 18.02 28.23
N GLY A 80 8.31 17.91 27.72
CA GLY A 80 8.00 18.11 26.30
C GLY A 80 8.27 16.90 25.39
N ALA A 81 8.75 15.77 25.92
CA ALA A 81 8.89 14.54 25.12
C ALA A 81 7.52 13.90 24.87
N ILE A 82 7.28 13.39 23.66
CA ILE A 82 6.04 12.68 23.30
C ILE A 82 5.94 11.39 24.11
N LYS A 83 4.75 11.11 24.65
CA LYS A 83 4.42 9.79 25.18
C LYS A 83 4.19 8.85 24.00
N LYS A 84 5.12 7.91 23.77
CA LYS A 84 5.11 6.94 22.67
C LYS A 84 3.74 6.27 22.43
N GLN A 85 3.06 5.87 23.50
CA GLN A 85 1.73 5.23 23.44
C GLN A 85 0.61 6.12 22.86
N SER A 86 0.81 7.44 22.85
CA SER A 86 -0.12 8.41 22.30
C SER A 86 0.32 8.94 20.94
N GLU A 87 1.49 8.54 20.44
CA GLU A 87 2.05 9.03 19.17
C GLU A 87 1.21 8.54 17.97
N TYR A 88 0.59 7.37 18.11
CA TYR A 88 -0.20 6.72 17.07
C TYR A 88 -1.50 6.16 17.63
N ILE A 89 -2.57 6.23 16.83
CA ILE A 89 -3.88 5.66 17.14
C ILE A 89 -4.08 4.43 16.25
N GLN A 90 -4.40 3.28 16.84
CA GLN A 90 -4.74 2.10 16.07
C GLN A 90 -6.08 2.29 15.35
N ILE A 91 -6.13 1.96 14.07
CA ILE A 91 -7.32 2.05 13.24
C ILE A 91 -8.02 0.70 13.21
N ASP A 92 -9.33 0.68 13.41
CA ASP A 92 -10.16 -0.46 13.00
C ASP A 92 -10.40 -0.38 11.49
N VAL A 93 -9.53 -1.05 10.74
CA VAL A 93 -9.58 -1.09 9.27
C VAL A 93 -10.95 -1.57 8.77
N LYS A 94 -11.59 -2.54 9.45
CA LYS A 94 -12.90 -3.04 9.03
C LYS A 94 -13.97 -1.96 9.20
N GLN A 95 -13.93 -1.21 10.29
CA GLN A 95 -14.85 -0.09 10.50
C GLN A 95 -14.59 1.04 9.50
N THR A 96 -13.32 1.39 9.24
CA THR A 96 -12.96 2.41 8.24
C THR A 96 -13.46 2.05 6.84
N LEU A 97 -13.29 0.79 6.42
CA LEU A 97 -13.78 0.34 5.11
C LEU A 97 -15.30 0.45 4.96
N LYS A 98 -16.06 0.24 6.05
CA LYS A 98 -17.53 0.41 6.03
C LYS A 98 -17.97 1.87 5.80
N GLN A 99 -17.11 2.83 6.09
CA GLN A 99 -17.39 4.26 5.90
C GLN A 99 -17.02 4.74 4.49
N LEU A 100 -16.35 3.91 3.69
CA LEU A 100 -16.05 4.24 2.30
C LEU A 100 -17.34 4.15 1.47
N HIS A 101 -17.78 5.29 0.94
CA HIS A 101 -18.82 5.36 -0.08
C HIS A 101 -18.17 5.35 -1.46
N PRO A 102 -18.35 4.28 -2.27
CA PRO A 102 -17.72 4.16 -3.59
C PRO A 102 -18.02 5.35 -4.50
N GLU A 103 -19.22 5.92 -4.35
CA GLU A 103 -19.74 7.00 -5.19
C GLU A 103 -19.08 8.36 -4.93
N LYS A 104 -18.33 8.50 -3.83
CA LYS A 104 -17.60 9.74 -3.53
C LYS A 104 -16.30 9.91 -4.33
N TYR A 105 -15.80 8.83 -4.94
CA TYR A 105 -14.50 8.78 -5.60
C TYR A 105 -14.59 8.60 -7.13
N LEU A 106 -15.81 8.70 -7.69
CA LEU A 106 -16.07 8.70 -9.13
C LEU A 106 -16.28 10.15 -9.58
N ASN A 107 -15.19 10.91 -9.73
CA ASN A 107 -15.20 12.22 -10.37
C ASN A 107 -14.41 12.16 -11.68
#